data_AF-A0A2V9NE48-F1
#
_entry.id   AF-A0A2V9NE48-F1
#
_cell.length_a   1.000
_cell.length_b   1.000
_cell.length_c   1.000
_cell.angle_alpha   90.00
_cell.angle_beta   90.00
_cell.angle_gamma   90.00
#
_symmetry.space_group_name_H-M   'P 1'
#
loop_
_entity.id
_entity.type
_entity.pdbx_description
1 polymer ?
#
loop_
_entity_poly.entity_id
_entity_poly.type
_entity_poly.pdbx_seq_one_letter_code
_entity_poly.pdbx_strand_id
1 'polypeptide(L)'
;DEIDVHRSNPDGANVDASQECGVSDTSMLGVIERLNLARAIGRLPAGYKRLFLLHDVMGYQHNEIAKLVGCSIGCSKSQVHKARKRLQHLLRGEQLQAREGLAPTDGTDAAVTEIGPKRHSGVTY
;
A
#
# COMPACT_ATOMS: atom_id res chain seq x y z
N ASP A 1 -18.82 -51.54 8.37
CA ASP A 1 -18.32 -50.35 7.66
C ASP A 1 -19.39 -49.83 6.71
N GLU A 2 -20.17 -48.85 7.17
CA GLU A 2 -21.22 -48.18 6.40
C GLU A 2 -20.59 -47.20 5.39
N ILE A 3 -21.00 -47.31 4.12
CA ILE A 3 -20.66 -46.34 3.06
C ILE A 3 -21.83 -45.36 2.96
N ASP A 4 -21.68 -44.18 3.56
CA ASP A 4 -22.59 -43.06 3.39
C ASP A 4 -22.24 -42.30 2.11
N VAL A 5 -23.07 -42.45 1.08
CA VAL A 5 -23.00 -41.71 -0.18
C VAL A 5 -24.11 -40.67 -0.16
N HIS A 6 -23.77 -39.44 0.24
CA HIS A 6 -24.66 -38.30 0.08
C HIS A 6 -23.95 -37.05 -0.47
N ARG A 7 -24.42 -36.70 -1.67
CA ARG A 7 -24.51 -35.38 -2.29
C ARG A 7 -23.22 -34.65 -2.65
N SER A 8 -22.89 -34.83 -3.92
CA SER A 8 -22.49 -33.75 -4.83
C SER A 8 -23.10 -32.41 -4.44
N ASN A 9 -22.24 -31.40 -4.24
CA ASN A 9 -22.62 -30.00 -4.35
C ASN A 9 -21.90 -29.40 -5.56
N PRO A 10 -22.45 -29.51 -6.78
CA PRO A 10 -21.98 -28.76 -7.92
C PRO A 10 -22.87 -27.52 -8.03
N ASP A 11 -22.65 -26.51 -7.19
CA ASP A 11 -23.42 -25.28 -7.33
C ASP A 11 -22.63 -24.07 -6.84
N GLY A 12 -22.60 -23.05 -7.70
CA GLY A 12 -22.20 -21.71 -7.33
C GLY A 12 -20.88 -21.23 -7.93
N ALA A 13 -20.64 -21.50 -9.21
CA ALA A 13 -19.97 -20.50 -10.04
C ALA A 13 -20.85 -19.24 -10.05
N ASN A 14 -20.67 -18.39 -9.05
CA ASN A 14 -21.24 -17.05 -9.03
C ASN A 14 -20.18 -16.10 -8.44
N VAL A 15 -19.10 -15.95 -9.20
CA VAL A 15 -18.35 -14.69 -9.19
C VAL A 15 -19.20 -13.69 -9.95
N ASP A 16 -20.24 -13.24 -9.26
CA ASP A 16 -21.13 -12.16 -9.65
C ASP A 16 -20.32 -10.90 -9.90
N ALA A 17 -20.76 -10.20 -10.93
CA ALA A 17 -20.25 -8.96 -11.46
C ALA A 17 -20.03 -7.94 -10.33
N SER A 18 -18.98 -7.13 -10.33
CA SER A 18 -18.65 -6.25 -11.42
C SER A 18 -17.23 -5.76 -11.17
N GLN A 19 -16.29 -6.20 -12.00
CA GLN A 19 -15.12 -5.39 -12.25
C GLN A 19 -15.63 -4.22 -13.10
N GLU A 20 -16.21 -3.23 -12.40
CA GLU A 20 -16.55 -1.94 -12.98
C GLU A 20 -15.24 -1.34 -13.45
N CYS A 21 -14.90 -1.61 -14.71
CA CYS A 21 -13.89 -0.88 -15.43
C CYS A 21 -14.30 0.58 -15.30
N GLY A 22 -13.52 1.33 -14.52
CA GLY A 22 -13.86 2.66 -14.06
C GLY A 22 -14.34 3.49 -15.24
N VAL A 23 -15.55 4.02 -15.11
CA VAL A 23 -16.11 5.00 -16.04
C VAL A 23 -15.02 6.03 -16.22
N SER A 24 -14.43 6.10 -17.42
CA SER A 24 -13.34 7.02 -17.67
C SER A 24 -13.91 8.41 -17.45
N ASP A 25 -13.49 9.03 -16.36
CA ASP A 25 -13.97 10.32 -15.90
C ASP A 25 -13.49 11.39 -16.89
N THR A 26 -14.20 11.46 -17.99
CA THR A 26 -14.00 12.40 -19.09
C THR A 26 -14.62 13.76 -18.72
N SER A 27 -15.36 13.79 -17.61
CA SER A 27 -15.80 15.03 -16.98
C SER A 27 -14.59 15.84 -16.49
N MET A 28 -14.72 17.16 -16.58
CA MET A 28 -13.70 18.09 -16.07
C MET A 28 -13.42 17.86 -14.57
N LEU A 29 -14.46 17.54 -13.79
CA LEU A 29 -14.34 17.23 -12.37
C LEU A 29 -13.45 16.01 -12.13
N GLY A 30 -13.68 14.92 -12.85
CA GLY A 30 -12.87 13.72 -12.68
C GLY A 30 -11.42 13.87 -13.19
N VAL A 31 -11.16 14.73 -14.18
CA VAL A 31 -9.79 15.12 -14.56
C VAL A 31 -9.10 15.85 -13.40
N ILE A 32 -9.80 16.78 -12.73
CA ILE A 32 -9.27 17.52 -11.57
C ILE A 32 -8.98 16.56 -10.41
N GLU A 33 -9.87 15.62 -10.12
CA GLU A 33 -9.68 14.63 -9.07
C GLU A 33 -8.47 13.72 -9.33
N ARG A 34 -8.30 13.22 -10.56
CA ARG A 34 -7.11 12.44 -10.93
C ARG A 34 -5.83 13.24 -10.81
N LEU A 35 -5.84 14.52 -11.18
CA LEU A 35 -4.67 15.40 -11.07
C LEU A 35 -4.31 15.65 -9.60
N ASN A 36 -5.30 15.92 -8.75
CA ASN A 36 -5.09 16.10 -7.30
C ASN A 36 -4.57 14.80 -6.67
N LEU A 37 -5.11 13.65 -7.06
CA LEU A 37 -4.60 12.35 -6.63
C LEU A 37 -3.14 12.13 -7.05
N ALA A 38 -2.80 12.39 -8.31
CA ALA A 38 -1.44 12.25 -8.82
C ALA A 38 -0.45 13.16 -8.07
N ARG A 39 -0.85 14.42 -7.81
CA ARG A 39 -0.07 15.37 -7.00
C ARG A 39 0.10 14.90 -5.57
N ALA A 40 -0.97 14.45 -4.92
CA ALA A 40 -0.94 13.96 -3.55
C ALA A 40 -0.03 12.71 -3.43
N ILE A 41 -0.11 11.78 -4.38
CA ILE A 41 0.81 10.63 -4.44
C ILE A 41 2.24 11.13 -4.62
N GLY A 42 2.49 12.09 -5.52
CA GLY A 42 3.80 12.69 -5.74
C GLY A 42 4.46 13.24 -4.47
N ARG A 43 3.65 13.84 -3.59
CA ARG A 43 4.07 14.45 -2.31
C ARG A 43 4.23 13.46 -1.15
N LEU A 44 3.88 12.18 -1.32
CA LEU A 44 4.16 11.17 -0.30
C LEU A 44 5.68 10.94 -0.15
N PRO A 45 6.18 10.80 1.10
CA PRO A 45 7.55 10.34 1.35
C PRO A 45 7.85 9.04 0.60
N ALA A 46 9.09 8.88 0.12
CA ALA A 46 9.47 7.76 -0.76
C ALA A 46 9.17 6.38 -0.15
N GLY A 47 9.43 6.18 1.14
CA GLY A 47 9.12 4.93 1.84
C GLY A 47 7.62 4.61 1.88
N TYR A 48 6.79 5.61 2.21
CA TYR A 48 5.33 5.47 2.24
C TYR A 48 4.77 5.20 0.85
N LYS A 49 5.24 5.96 -0.15
CA LYS A 49 4.85 5.81 -1.56
C LYS A 49 5.14 4.40 -2.08
N ARG A 50 6.33 3.87 -1.78
CA ARG A 50 6.74 2.51 -2.22
C ARG A 50 5.81 1.44 -1.65
N LEU A 51 5.57 1.48 -0.34
CA LEU A 51 4.73 0.48 0.32
C LEU A 51 3.26 0.59 -0.08
N PHE A 52 2.75 1.81 -0.24
CA PHE A 52 1.41 2.08 -0.76
C PHE A 52 1.23 1.55 -2.19
N LEU A 53 2.18 1.82 -3.10
CA LEU A 53 2.08 1.35 -4.49
C LEU A 53 2.12 -0.18 -4.56
N LEU A 54 3.01 -0.83 -3.78
CA LEU A 54 3.07 -2.28 -3.70
C LEU A 54 1.74 -2.88 -3.23
N HIS A 55 1.17 -2.35 -2.16
CA HIS A 55 -0.04 -2.91 -1.57
C HIS A 55 -1.31 -2.51 -2.32
N ASP A 56 -1.61 -1.22 -2.37
CA ASP A 56 -2.92 -0.70 -2.80
C ASP A 56 -3.06 -0.62 -4.33
N VAL A 57 -1.95 -0.59 -5.08
CA VAL A 57 -1.99 -0.48 -6.56
C VAL A 57 -1.61 -1.80 -7.23
N MET A 58 -0.55 -2.45 -6.75
CA MET A 58 -0.05 -3.69 -7.35
C MET A 58 -0.59 -4.96 -6.67
N GLY A 59 -1.36 -4.84 -5.57
CA GLY A 59 -2.05 -5.96 -4.93
C GLY A 59 -1.18 -6.89 -4.09
N TYR A 60 0.07 -6.50 -3.79
CA TYR A 60 0.97 -7.33 -2.98
C TYR A 60 0.48 -7.41 -1.53
N GLN A 61 0.57 -8.62 -0.97
CA GLN A 61 0.25 -8.87 0.43
C GLN A 61 1.37 -8.40 1.36
N HIS A 62 1.03 -8.07 2.61
CA HIS A 62 2.02 -7.54 3.57
C HIS A 62 3.20 -8.49 3.84
N ASN A 63 2.99 -9.81 3.77
CA ASN A 63 4.05 -10.81 3.89
C ASN A 63 5.02 -10.78 2.69
N GLU A 64 4.53 -10.53 1.48
CA GLU A 64 5.35 -10.42 0.27
C GLU A 64 6.15 -9.12 0.28
N ILE A 65 5.51 -8.01 0.66
CA ILE A 65 6.15 -6.70 0.83
C ILE A 65 7.25 -6.77 1.89
N ALA A 66 6.97 -7.41 3.03
CA ALA A 66 7.95 -7.60 4.11
C ALA A 66 9.21 -8.32 3.61
N LYS A 67 9.04 -9.39 2.82
CA LYS A 67 10.16 -10.13 2.20
C LYS A 67 10.90 -9.28 1.15
N LEU A 68 10.17 -8.56 0.30
CA LEU A 68 10.74 -7.77 -0.79
C LEU A 68 11.55 -6.57 -0.30
N VAL A 69 11.06 -5.91 0.76
CA VAL A 69 11.67 -4.68 1.30
C VAL A 69 12.63 -4.98 2.46
N GLY A 70 12.57 -6.18 3.05
CA GLY A 70 13.39 -6.56 4.20
C GLY A 70 12.92 -5.93 5.51
N CYS A 71 11.61 -5.83 5.72
CA CYS A 71 11.01 -5.30 6.95
C CYS A 71 10.08 -6.34 7.60
N SER A 72 9.61 -6.07 8.83
CA SER A 72 8.61 -6.93 9.46
C SER A 72 7.22 -6.73 8.85
N ILE A 73 6.35 -7.74 8.95
CA ILE A 73 4.95 -7.64 8.51
C ILE A 73 4.21 -6.49 9.24
N GLY A 74 4.49 -6.31 10.53
CA GLY A 74 3.95 -5.19 11.31
C GLY A 74 4.45 -3.82 10.84
N CYS A 75 5.72 -3.73 10.42
CA CYS A 75 6.25 -2.55 9.76
C CYS A 75 5.49 -2.27 8.46
N SER A 76 5.33 -3.26 7.57
CA SER A 76 4.55 -3.10 6.31
C SER A 76 3.13 -2.58 6.57
N LYS A 77 2.38 -3.19 7.50
CA LYS A 77 1.02 -2.76 7.87
C LYS A 77 0.98 -1.33 8.38
N SER A 78 1.84 -0.98 9.33
CA SER A 78 1.85 0.36 9.94
C SER A 78 2.26 1.44 8.94
N GLN A 79 3.22 1.15 8.07
CA GLN A 79 3.70 2.05 7.02
C GLN A 79 2.63 2.29 5.94
N VAL A 80 1.94 1.25 5.46
CA VAL A 80 0.82 1.39 4.51
C VAL A 80 -0.31 2.22 5.14
N HIS A 81 -0.63 1.99 6.42
CA HIS A 81 -1.63 2.79 7.14
C HIS A 81 -1.23 4.26 7.24
N LYS A 82 0.03 4.54 7.63
CA LYS A 82 0.57 5.92 7.68
C LYS A 82 0.56 6.58 6.30
N ALA A 83 0.89 5.84 5.25
CA ALA A 83 0.83 6.31 3.87
C ALA A 83 -0.59 6.72 3.47
N ARG A 84 -1.60 5.87 3.74
CA ARG A 84 -3.02 6.18 3.48
C ARG A 84 -3.49 7.41 4.26
N LYS A 85 -3.16 7.51 5.57
CA LYS A 85 -3.49 8.70 6.36
C LYS A 85 -2.84 9.96 5.80
N ARG A 86 -1.57 9.91 5.41
CA ARG A 86 -0.88 11.06 4.83
C ARG A 86 -1.50 11.46 3.48
N LEU A 87 -1.83 10.49 2.64
CA LEU A 87 -2.50 10.72 1.36
C LEU A 87 -3.86 11.41 1.56
N GLN A 88 -4.67 10.95 2.52
CA GLN A 88 -5.94 11.60 2.88
C GLN A 88 -5.73 13.04 3.36
N HIS A 89 -4.68 13.30 4.16
CA HIS A 89 -4.35 14.66 4.58
C HIS A 89 -3.89 15.54 3.43
N LEU A 90 -3.18 15.00 2.43
CA LEU A 90 -2.77 15.76 1.25
C LEU A 90 -3.98 16.10 0.37
N LEU A 91 -4.91 15.16 0.19
CA LEU A 91 -6.14 15.37 -0.57
C LEU A 91 -7.09 16.37 0.11
N ARG A 92 -7.22 16.31 1.45
CA ARG A 92 -8.00 17.30 2.23
C ARG A 92 -7.25 18.63 2.38
N GLY A 93 -5.92 18.56 2.41
CA GLY A 93 -5.02 19.67 2.67
C GLY A 93 -4.79 20.56 1.45
N GLU A 94 -4.97 20.10 0.21
CA GLU A 94 -5.02 21.02 -0.95
C GLU A 94 -6.19 22.01 -0.88
N GLN A 95 -7.16 21.85 0.04
CA GLN A 95 -8.12 22.89 0.43
C GLN A 95 -7.66 23.81 1.59
N LEU A 96 -6.60 23.47 2.34
CA LEU A 96 -6.14 24.18 3.55
C LEU A 96 -4.67 24.65 3.50
N GLN A 97 -3.87 24.26 2.51
CA GLN A 97 -2.43 24.51 2.42
C GLN A 97 -2.03 25.95 2.04
N ALA A 98 -2.99 26.88 1.93
CA ALA A 98 -2.69 28.29 1.71
C ALA A 98 -2.29 29.06 2.98
N ARG A 99 -2.39 28.48 4.20
CA ARG A 99 -2.26 29.27 5.43
C ARG A 99 -1.30 28.82 6.52
N GLU A 100 -0.71 27.63 6.50
CA GLU A 100 0.20 27.24 7.60
C GLU A 100 1.48 26.60 7.08
N GLY A 101 2.56 27.38 7.20
CA GLY A 101 3.92 26.91 7.07
C GLY A 101 4.21 25.85 8.14
N LEU A 102 4.43 24.62 7.70
CA LEU A 102 5.04 23.60 8.53
C LEU A 102 6.33 23.16 7.85
N ALA A 103 7.44 23.74 8.32
CA ALA A 103 8.79 23.29 8.06
C ALA A 103 8.93 21.79 8.41
N PRO A 104 9.87 21.08 7.76
CA PRO A 104 9.92 19.63 7.78
C PRO A 104 10.34 19.17 9.18
N THR A 105 9.45 18.49 9.89
CA THR A 105 9.92 17.58 10.93
C THR A 105 10.51 16.38 10.20
N ASP A 106 11.81 16.49 9.95
CA ASP A 106 12.70 15.36 9.68
C ASP A 106 12.49 14.31 10.76
N GLY A 107 11.57 13.40 10.47
CA GLY A 107 11.64 12.04 10.96
C GLY A 107 12.71 11.32 10.18
N THR A 108 13.98 11.62 10.47
CA THR A 108 15.05 10.62 10.41
C THR A 108 14.66 9.46 11.33
N ASP A 109 13.84 8.56 10.80
CA ASP A 109 14.11 7.13 10.93
C ASP A 109 14.71 6.76 9.56
N ALA A 110 16.02 6.74 9.36
CA ALA A 110 16.92 5.72 9.92
C ALA A 110 16.38 4.27 9.81
N ALA A 111 15.46 4.01 8.87
CA ALA A 111 15.16 2.68 8.35
C ALA A 111 14.95 2.88 6.85
N VAL A 112 15.93 2.73 5.96
CA VAL A 112 16.68 1.51 5.71
C VAL A 112 17.92 1.90 4.88
N THR A 113 19.06 2.12 5.53
CA THR A 113 20.38 2.11 4.87
C THR A 113 21.23 1.10 5.62
N GLU A 114 20.99 -0.18 5.37
CA GLU A 114 21.90 -1.33 5.53
C GLU A 114 21.08 -2.61 5.43
N ILE A 115 20.84 -3.06 4.20
CA ILE A 115 20.60 -4.49 3.94
C ILE A 115 21.87 -5.00 3.25
N GLY A 116 22.97 -5.00 4.01
CA GLY A 116 24.13 -5.83 3.70
C GLY A 116 23.90 -7.24 4.29
N PRO A 117 24.33 -8.32 3.62
CA PRO A 117 24.15 -9.68 4.15
C PRO A 117 24.91 -9.82 5.48
N LYS A 118 24.20 -10.20 6.55
CA LYS A 118 24.83 -10.53 7.84
C LYS A 118 25.81 -11.69 7.64
N ARG A 119 27.11 -11.40 7.73
CA ARG A 119 28.16 -12.42 7.74
C ARG A 119 28.00 -13.28 8.99
N HIS A 120 27.74 -14.57 8.81
CA HIS A 120 27.91 -15.55 9.86
C HIS A 120 29.42 -15.82 9.97
N SER A 121 30.08 -15.24 10.97
CA SER A 121 31.43 -15.67 11.38
C SER A 121 31.30 -16.38 12.73
N GLY A 122 31.55 -17.68 12.74
CA GLY A 122 31.56 -18.46 13.97
C GLY A 122 31.77 -19.96 13.75
N VAL A 123 32.68 -20.35 12.85
CA VAL A 123 33.31 -21.68 12.89
C VAL A 123 34.74 -21.44 13.31
N THR A 124 35.07 -21.82 14.54
CA THR A 124 36.44 -22.04 14.98
C THR A 124 36.63 -23.55 15.08
N TYR A 125 37.58 -24.07 14.30
CA TYR A 125 38.08 -25.44 14.38
C TYR A 125 38.80 -25.68 15.71
#